data_AF-X1P6H2-F1
#
_entry.id   AF-X1P6H2-F1
#
_cell.length_a   1.000
_cell.length_b   1.000
_cell.length_c   1.000
_cell.angle_alpha   90.00
_cell.angle_beta   90.00
_cell.angle_gamma   90.00
#
_symmetry.space_group_name_H-M   'P 1'
#
loop_
_entity.id
_entity.type
_entity.pdbx_description
1 polymer ?
#
loop_
_entity_poly.entity_id
_entity_poly.type
_entity_poly.pdbx_seq_one_letter_code
_entity_poly.pdbx_strand_id
1 'polypeptide(L)'
;YLAEFDGRNQSIDLDELKELSESNPVKKLLNLVLLQAIRDKASDIHFEPFENEYKMRYRIDGVLYEMVPPPKHIAAAISSRIKVMANLDIAERRLPQDGRISLTVQGNPVDLRVSVLPTMFGESVVLRVLDRAQLRIDLEELGLRKEEVSLVRQLIHKPNGIVIATGPTGCGKTTTLYAAMAELNNVETKLITTEDP
;
A
#
# COMPACT_ATOMS: atom_id res chain seq x y z
N TYR A 1 -2.67 -0.72 -31.29
CA TYR A 1 -3.17 -1.42 -30.09
C TYR A 1 -2.13 -1.60 -28.98
N LEU A 2 -0.82 -1.39 -29.19
CA LEU A 2 0.21 -1.48 -28.13
C LEU A 2 0.85 -0.14 -27.73
N ALA A 3 0.33 0.99 -28.20
CA ALA A 3 0.91 2.32 -27.95
C ALA A 3 0.25 3.10 -26.79
N GLU A 4 -0.73 2.53 -26.09
CA GLU A 4 -1.48 3.23 -25.02
C GLU A 4 -1.03 2.90 -23.58
N PHE A 5 0.03 2.10 -23.42
CA PHE A 5 0.53 1.70 -22.09
C PHE A 5 1.81 2.42 -21.64
N ASP A 6 2.39 3.29 -22.47
CA ASP A 6 3.73 3.85 -22.24
C ASP A 6 3.76 5.06 -21.27
N GLY A 7 2.62 5.36 -20.61
CA GLY A 7 2.48 6.53 -19.73
C GLY A 7 2.07 6.24 -18.29
N ARG A 8 1.89 4.98 -17.89
CA ARG A 8 1.31 4.64 -16.56
C ARG A 8 2.32 4.29 -15.46
N ASN A 9 3.62 4.32 -15.74
CA ASN A 9 4.66 3.89 -14.81
C ASN A 9 5.79 4.93 -14.68
N GLN A 10 5.47 6.22 -14.50
CA GLN A 10 6.46 7.12 -13.92
C GLN A 10 6.53 6.84 -12.41
N SER A 11 7.38 5.89 -12.04
CA SER A 11 7.74 5.67 -10.65
C SER A 11 8.41 6.94 -10.13
N ILE A 12 7.89 7.48 -9.05
CA ILE A 12 8.45 8.67 -8.43
C ILE A 12 9.64 8.23 -7.58
N ASP A 13 10.86 8.61 -7.97
CA ASP A 13 12.06 8.41 -7.15
C ASP A 13 12.06 9.42 -5.99
N LEU A 14 11.92 8.91 -4.77
CA LEU A 14 11.89 9.73 -3.55
C LEU A 14 13.24 10.40 -3.25
N ASP A 15 14.35 9.86 -3.74
CA ASP A 15 15.68 10.41 -3.52
C ASP A 15 16.01 11.51 -4.54
N GLU A 16 15.62 11.37 -5.81
CA GLU A 16 15.68 12.48 -6.80
C GLU A 16 14.69 13.61 -6.46
N LEU A 17 13.54 13.30 -5.85
CA LEU A 17 12.59 14.30 -5.34
C LEU A 17 13.11 15.14 -4.17
N LYS A 18 14.12 14.66 -3.44
CA LYS A 18 14.78 15.48 -2.41
C LYS A 18 15.67 16.54 -3.03
N GLU A 19 16.24 16.28 -4.21
CA GLU A 19 17.15 17.20 -4.91
C GLU A 19 16.40 18.22 -5.78
N LEU A 20 15.18 17.93 -6.25
CA LEU A 20 14.28 18.88 -6.94
C LEU A 20 13.62 19.93 -6.02
N SER A 21 14.23 20.23 -4.87
CA SER A 21 13.63 21.06 -3.82
C SER A 21 13.95 22.54 -4.00
N GLU A 22 13.08 23.28 -4.70
CA GLU A 22 13.13 24.76 -4.64
C GLU A 22 11.80 25.49 -4.38
N SER A 23 10.63 24.84 -4.16
CA SER A 23 9.42 25.69 -3.94
C SER A 23 8.20 25.20 -3.16
N ASN A 24 8.17 24.02 -2.49
CA ASN A 24 6.95 23.68 -1.71
C ASN A 24 7.19 22.86 -0.43
N PRO A 25 7.12 23.48 0.77
CA PRO A 25 7.20 22.80 2.06
C PRO A 25 6.23 21.63 2.25
N VAL A 26 5.04 21.69 1.64
CA VAL A 26 4.03 20.63 1.72
C VAL A 26 4.50 19.36 1.00
N LYS A 27 5.17 19.51 -0.15
CA LYS A 27 5.73 18.37 -0.88
C LYS A 27 6.81 17.66 -0.05
N LYS A 28 7.73 18.43 0.53
CA LYS A 28 8.82 17.89 1.35
C LYS A 28 8.29 17.16 2.58
N LEU A 29 7.34 17.77 3.28
CA LEU A 29 6.66 17.14 4.41
C LEU A 29 5.99 15.82 4.01
N LEU A 30 5.19 15.82 2.94
CA LEU A 30 4.48 14.62 2.50
C LEU A 30 5.47 13.49 2.14
N ASN A 31 6.55 13.80 1.42
CA ASN A 31 7.58 12.80 1.11
C ASN A 31 8.21 12.21 2.39
N LEU A 32 8.48 13.04 3.40
CA LEU A 32 9.02 12.57 4.69
C LEU A 32 8.02 11.68 5.44
N VAL A 33 6.74 12.05 5.44
CA VAL A 33 5.67 11.24 6.05
C VAL A 33 5.57 9.88 5.36
N LEU A 34 5.52 9.84 4.03
CA LEU A 34 5.47 8.59 3.26
C LEU A 34 6.70 7.71 3.51
N LEU A 35 7.90 8.31 3.49
CA LEU A 35 9.13 7.58 3.75
C LEU A 35 9.16 6.99 5.17
N GLN A 36 8.71 7.76 6.17
CA GLN A 36 8.66 7.30 7.54
C GLN A 36 7.64 6.18 7.72
N ALA A 37 6.44 6.31 7.14
CA ALA A 37 5.41 5.27 7.19
C ALA A 37 5.89 3.95 6.57
N ILE A 38 6.60 4.01 5.45
CA ILE A 38 7.16 2.82 4.78
C ILE A 38 8.25 2.18 5.65
N ARG A 39 9.15 2.99 6.25
CA ARG A 39 10.18 2.49 7.18
C ARG A 39 9.58 1.83 8.42
N ASP A 40 8.51 2.41 8.95
CA ASP A 40 7.77 1.89 10.10
C ASP A 40 6.84 0.72 9.72
N LYS A 41 6.87 0.27 8.46
CA LYS A 41 6.04 -0.82 7.91
C LYS A 41 4.54 -0.61 8.15
N ALA A 42 4.08 0.64 8.06
CA ALA A 42 2.66 0.96 8.19
C ALA A 42 1.84 0.35 7.04
N SER A 43 0.70 -0.26 7.36
CA SER A 43 -0.26 -0.78 6.38
C SER A 43 -1.15 0.32 5.79
N ASP A 44 -1.47 1.33 6.60
CA ASP A 44 -2.31 2.45 6.20
C ASP A 44 -1.79 3.77 6.81
N ILE A 45 -1.91 4.85 6.06
CA ILE A 45 -1.60 6.22 6.47
C ILE A 45 -2.89 7.02 6.39
N HIS A 46 -3.29 7.62 7.51
CA HIS A 46 -4.52 8.38 7.64
C HIS A 46 -4.21 9.87 7.80
N PHE A 47 -4.94 10.69 7.07
CA PHE A 47 -4.90 12.16 7.11
C PHE A 47 -6.31 12.68 7.31
N GLU A 48 -6.60 13.23 8.48
CA GLU A 48 -7.99 13.45 8.91
C GLU A 48 -8.19 14.88 9.42
N PRO A 49 -8.97 15.70 8.69
CA PRO A 49 -9.36 17.02 9.16
C PRO A 49 -10.54 16.94 10.14
N PHE A 50 -10.41 17.64 11.26
CA PHE A 50 -11.46 17.84 12.27
C PHE A 50 -11.74 19.33 12.46
N GLU A 51 -12.75 19.62 13.29
CA GLU A 51 -13.24 20.98 13.54
C GLU A 51 -12.15 21.94 14.01
N ASN A 52 -11.25 21.50 14.88
CA ASN A 52 -10.21 22.34 15.49
C ASN A 52 -8.79 21.78 15.33
N GLU A 53 -8.66 20.57 14.80
CA GLU A 53 -7.39 19.87 14.69
C GLU A 53 -7.26 19.15 13.35
N TYR A 54 -6.04 18.70 13.06
CA TYR A 54 -5.74 17.81 11.96
C TYR A 54 -5.00 16.63 12.56
N LYS A 55 -5.42 15.41 12.25
CA LYS A 55 -4.75 14.20 12.74
C LYS A 55 -4.05 13.48 11.61
N MET A 56 -2.91 12.91 11.95
CA MET A 56 -2.17 12.00 11.10
C MET A 56 -1.94 10.72 11.87
N ARG A 57 -2.33 9.57 11.32
CA ARG A 57 -2.22 8.28 12.00
C ARG A 57 -1.63 7.22 11.10
N TYR A 58 -0.78 6.36 11.65
CA TYR A 58 -0.29 5.17 10.96
C TYR A 58 -0.98 3.94 11.53
N ARG A 59 -1.38 3.02 10.67
CA ARG A 59 -1.73 1.66 11.09
C ARG A 59 -0.48 0.80 10.99
N ILE A 60 0.01 0.33 12.13
CA ILE A 60 1.17 -0.56 12.21
C ILE A 60 0.70 -1.81 12.96
N ASP A 61 0.89 -2.99 12.37
CA ASP A 61 0.44 -4.27 12.92
C ASP A 61 -1.04 -4.27 13.34
N GLY A 62 -1.88 -3.59 12.55
CA GLY A 62 -3.33 -3.48 12.79
C GLY A 62 -3.74 -2.37 13.77
N VAL A 63 -2.81 -1.79 14.52
CA VAL A 63 -3.07 -0.76 15.54
C VAL A 63 -2.84 0.64 14.98
N LEU A 64 -3.72 1.59 15.30
CA LEU A 64 -3.57 2.99 14.91
C LEU A 64 -2.71 3.76 15.93
N TYR A 65 -1.63 4.38 15.45
CA TYR A 65 -0.76 5.26 16.21
C TYR A 65 -0.94 6.70 15.73
N GLU A 66 -1.18 7.61 16.67
CA GLU A 66 -1.25 9.04 16.35
C GLU A 66 0.16 9.61 16.22
N MET A 67 0.44 10.20 15.06
CA MET A 67 1.70 10.82 14.73
C MET A 67 1.60 12.33 14.93
N VAL A 68 2.74 13.02 15.04
CA VAL A 68 2.76 14.48 15.10
C VAL A 68 2.12 15.03 13.83
N PRO A 69 0.94 15.68 13.91
CA PRO A 69 0.24 16.10 12.73
C PRO A 69 0.85 17.38 12.18
N PRO A 70 0.77 17.61 10.86
CA PRO A 70 1.10 18.90 10.33
C PRO A 70 0.09 19.98 10.76
N PRO A 71 0.48 21.26 10.71
CA PRO A 71 -0.41 22.36 11.05
C PRO A 71 -1.72 22.31 10.24
N LYS A 72 -2.86 22.52 10.91
CA LYS A 72 -4.18 22.41 10.29
C LYS A 72 -4.34 23.26 9.01
N HIS A 73 -3.72 24.44 8.96
CA HIS A 73 -3.84 25.35 7.82
C HIS A 73 -3.27 24.77 6.50
N ILE A 74 -2.42 23.74 6.55
CA ILE A 74 -1.90 23.06 5.35
C ILE A 74 -2.67 21.79 4.97
N ALA A 75 -3.72 21.39 5.70
CA ALA A 75 -4.48 20.18 5.43
C ALA A 75 -5.01 20.10 3.98
N ALA A 76 -5.59 21.19 3.47
CA ALA A 76 -6.10 21.26 2.10
C ALA A 76 -4.98 21.20 1.04
N ALA A 77 -3.78 21.68 1.37
CA ALA A 77 -2.63 21.59 0.48
C ALA A 77 -2.09 20.16 0.44
N ILE A 78 -2.13 19.43 1.57
CA ILE A 78 -1.77 18.01 1.65
C ILE A 78 -2.73 17.17 0.79
N SER A 79 -4.05 17.30 1.00
CA SER A 79 -5.02 16.53 0.20
C SER A 79 -4.89 16.81 -1.29
N SER A 80 -4.74 18.09 -1.66
CA SER A 80 -4.51 18.50 -3.05
C SER A 80 -3.22 17.91 -3.63
N ARG A 81 -2.13 17.85 -2.86
CA ARG A 81 -0.87 17.27 -3.34
C ARG A 81 -0.98 15.76 -3.53
N ILE A 82 -1.67 15.06 -2.63
CA ILE A 82 -1.94 13.62 -2.78
C ILE A 82 -2.80 13.38 -4.03
N LYS A 83 -3.84 14.18 -4.27
CA LYS A 83 -4.67 14.07 -5.48
C LYS A 83 -3.85 14.25 -6.76
N VAL A 84 -2.93 15.22 -6.79
CA VAL A 84 -1.98 15.37 -7.91
C VAL A 84 -1.15 14.09 -8.10
N MET A 85 -0.58 13.54 -7.03
CA MET A 85 0.25 12.33 -7.10
C MET A 85 -0.54 11.11 -7.57
N ALA A 86 -1.83 11.05 -7.26
CA ALA A 86 -2.74 9.97 -7.62
C ALA A 86 -3.50 10.19 -8.95
N ASN A 87 -3.21 11.28 -9.67
CA ASN A 87 -3.90 11.70 -10.89
C ASN A 87 -5.43 11.86 -10.71
N LEU A 88 -5.84 12.45 -9.58
CA LEU A 88 -7.23 12.72 -9.21
C LEU A 88 -7.63 14.17 -9.50
N ASP A 89 -8.94 14.41 -9.67
CA ASP A 89 -9.46 15.75 -9.92
C ASP A 89 -9.41 16.61 -8.66
N ILE A 90 -8.50 17.59 -8.64
CA ILE A 90 -8.27 18.49 -7.53
C ILE A 90 -9.44 19.46 -7.31
N ALA A 91 -10.17 19.80 -8.37
CA ALA A 91 -11.29 20.74 -8.32
C ALA A 91 -12.53 20.10 -7.68
N GLU A 92 -12.77 18.81 -7.92
CA GLU A 92 -13.88 18.09 -7.29
C GLU A 92 -13.55 17.72 -5.84
N ARG A 93 -14.26 18.28 -4.87
CA ARG A 93 -14.05 18.06 -3.42
C ARG A 93 -15.30 17.57 -2.68
N ARG A 94 -16.38 17.26 -3.41
CA ARG A 94 -17.69 16.90 -2.86
C ARG A 94 -18.03 15.43 -3.05
N LEU A 95 -17.28 14.73 -3.92
CA LEU A 95 -17.45 13.31 -4.18
C LEU A 95 -16.20 12.53 -3.72
N PRO A 96 -16.35 11.29 -3.24
CA PRO A 96 -15.23 10.41 -2.99
C PRO A 96 -14.41 10.17 -4.27
N GLN A 97 -13.09 10.00 -4.12
CA GLN A 97 -12.19 9.69 -5.22
C GLN A 97 -11.16 8.65 -4.81
N ASP A 98 -10.91 7.67 -5.67
CA ASP A 98 -9.93 6.61 -5.44
C ASP A 98 -8.88 6.61 -6.54
N GLY A 99 -7.62 6.38 -6.16
CA GLY A 99 -6.49 6.44 -7.06
C GLY A 99 -5.33 5.55 -6.62
N ARG A 100 -4.21 5.65 -7.33
CA ARG A 100 -2.98 4.94 -7.00
C ARG A 100 -1.78 5.85 -7.14
N ILE A 101 -0.78 5.65 -6.29
CA ILE A 101 0.52 6.31 -6.38
C ILE A 101 1.57 5.22 -6.44
N SER A 102 2.46 5.26 -7.44
CA SER A 102 3.62 4.35 -7.52
C SER A 102 4.89 5.13 -7.16
N LEU A 103 5.60 4.65 -6.13
CA LEU A 103 6.81 5.25 -5.59
C LEU A 103 7.97 4.26 -5.69
N THR A 104 9.19 4.76 -5.75
CA THR A 104 10.40 3.97 -5.54
C THR A 104 11.07 4.42 -4.25
N VAL A 105 11.28 3.48 -3.32
CA VAL A 105 11.91 3.75 -2.02
C VAL A 105 13.12 2.84 -1.86
N GLN A 106 14.31 3.42 -1.81
CA GLN A 106 15.58 2.65 -1.71
C GLN A 106 15.69 1.56 -2.80
N GLY A 107 15.25 1.87 -4.02
CA GLY A 107 15.24 0.94 -5.16
C GLY A 107 14.09 -0.07 -5.18
N ASN A 108 13.24 -0.12 -4.15
CA ASN A 108 12.08 -1.01 -4.11
C ASN A 108 10.80 -0.28 -4.57
N PRO A 109 10.02 -0.86 -5.49
CA PRO A 109 8.74 -0.30 -5.89
C PRO A 109 7.70 -0.48 -4.78
N VAL A 110 7.06 0.62 -4.39
CA VAL A 110 5.96 0.65 -3.42
C VAL A 110 4.74 1.28 -4.09
N ASP A 111 3.62 0.56 -4.07
CA ASP A 111 2.36 1.10 -4.55
C ASP A 111 1.50 1.53 -3.37
N LEU A 112 0.86 2.69 -3.49
CA LEU A 112 -0.14 3.16 -2.55
C LEU A 112 -1.50 3.17 -3.24
N ARG A 113 -2.52 2.59 -2.60
CA ARG A 113 -3.91 2.88 -2.95
C ARG A 113 -4.36 4.10 -2.17
N VAL A 114 -4.98 5.04 -2.86
CA VAL A 114 -5.43 6.31 -2.29
C VAL A 114 -6.94 6.31 -2.28
N SER A 115 -7.53 6.67 -1.14
CA SER A 115 -8.95 6.98 -1.04
C SER A 115 -9.11 8.35 -0.40
N VAL A 116 -9.88 9.21 -1.06
CA VAL A 116 -10.19 10.58 -0.65
C VAL A 116 -11.68 10.67 -0.39
N LEU A 117 -12.06 11.04 0.82
CA LEU A 117 -13.45 11.17 1.24
C LEU A 117 -13.75 12.61 1.67
N PRO A 118 -14.78 13.26 1.11
CA PRO A 118 -15.23 14.57 1.60
C PRO A 118 -15.84 14.43 3.00
N THR A 119 -15.42 15.30 3.91
CA THR A 119 -15.95 15.40 5.28
C THR A 119 -16.42 16.82 5.55
N MET A 120 -17.06 17.04 6.71
CA MET A 120 -17.50 18.38 7.15
C MET A 120 -16.36 19.40 7.25
N PHE A 121 -15.13 18.96 7.51
CA PHE A 121 -14.00 19.83 7.82
C PHE A 121 -12.89 19.80 6.76
N GLY A 122 -13.11 19.11 5.64
CA GLY A 122 -12.15 18.96 4.55
C GLY A 122 -12.14 17.55 3.96
N GLU A 123 -11.12 17.22 3.18
CA GLU A 123 -10.97 15.87 2.62
C GLU A 123 -10.17 14.99 3.59
N SER A 124 -10.78 13.88 4.02
CA SER A 124 -10.06 12.79 4.70
C SER A 124 -9.37 11.94 3.65
N VAL A 125 -8.09 11.65 3.84
CA VAL A 125 -7.30 10.83 2.90
C VAL A 125 -6.74 9.62 3.62
N VAL A 126 -6.89 8.45 2.99
CA VAL A 126 -6.27 7.20 3.44
C VAL A 126 -5.38 6.67 2.33
N LEU A 127 -4.14 6.35 2.67
CA LEU A 127 -3.18 5.70 1.79
C LEU A 127 -2.92 4.29 2.31
N ARG A 128 -3.30 3.27 1.56
CA ARG A 128 -2.94 1.88 1.88
C ARG A 128 -1.63 1.54 1.19
N VAL A 129 -0.63 1.14 1.98
CA VAL A 129 0.67 0.71 1.47
C VAL A 129 0.54 -0.73 0.97
N LEU A 130 0.77 -0.92 -0.32
CA LEU A 130 0.89 -2.22 -0.96
C LEU A 130 2.37 -2.49 -1.23
N ASP A 131 2.96 -3.27 -0.34
CA ASP A 131 4.31 -3.76 -0.53
C ASP A 131 4.30 -4.93 -1.54
N ARG A 132 4.73 -4.67 -2.77
CA ARG A 132 4.87 -5.73 -3.79
C ARG A 132 6.03 -6.67 -3.50
N ALA A 133 7.01 -6.25 -2.68
CA ALA A 133 8.18 -7.07 -2.38
C ALA A 133 7.85 -8.20 -1.39
N GLN A 134 6.77 -8.07 -0.60
CA GLN A 134 6.30 -9.12 0.33
C GLN A 134 5.71 -10.36 -0.35
N LEU A 135 5.69 -10.44 -1.69
CA LEU A 135 5.11 -11.59 -2.41
C LEU A 135 6.08 -12.75 -2.63
N ARG A 136 7.33 -12.65 -2.15
CA ARG A 136 8.26 -13.79 -2.07
C ARG A 136 8.54 -14.14 -0.62
N ILE A 137 7.50 -14.58 0.08
CA ILE A 137 7.65 -15.16 1.41
C ILE A 137 7.76 -16.67 1.23
N ASP A 138 8.84 -17.25 1.74
CA ASP A 138 8.99 -18.71 1.80
C ASP A 138 7.99 -19.27 2.82
N LEU A 139 7.45 -20.46 2.57
CA LEU A 139 6.62 -21.18 3.53
C LEU A 139 7.32 -21.35 4.89
N GLU A 140 8.65 -21.40 4.88
CA GLU A 140 9.50 -21.52 6.06
C GLU A 140 9.57 -20.23 6.91
N GLU A 141 9.28 -19.08 6.32
CA GLU A 141 9.29 -17.77 6.97
C GLU A 141 7.93 -17.35 7.56
N LEU A 142 6.87 -18.14 7.33
CA LEU A 142 5.52 -17.84 7.82
C LEU A 142 5.32 -18.05 9.33
N GLY A 143 6.33 -18.51 10.04
CA GLY A 143 6.24 -18.81 11.48
C GLY A 143 5.48 -20.10 11.81
N LEU A 144 5.23 -20.95 10.82
CA LEU A 144 4.69 -22.29 11.00
C LEU A 144 5.73 -23.21 11.66
N ARG A 145 5.29 -24.19 12.46
CA ARG A 145 6.18 -25.24 12.96
C ARG A 145 6.67 -26.09 11.79
N LYS A 146 7.87 -26.67 11.90
CA LYS A 146 8.47 -27.49 10.83
C LYS A 146 7.57 -28.63 10.34
N GLU A 147 6.84 -29.24 11.26
CA GLU A 147 5.86 -30.30 10.96
C GLU A 147 4.67 -29.77 10.15
N GLU A 148 4.19 -28.56 10.46
CA GLU A 148 3.10 -27.89 9.75
C GLU A 148 3.54 -27.46 8.35
N VAL A 149 4.75 -26.92 8.21
CA VAL A 149 5.34 -26.61 6.89
C VAL A 149 5.41 -27.86 6.04
N SER A 150 5.88 -28.98 6.61
CA SER A 150 5.98 -30.26 5.90
C SER A 150 4.61 -30.77 5.46
N LEU A 151 3.58 -30.64 6.31
CA LEU A 151 2.21 -30.99 5.97
C LEU A 151 1.65 -30.12 4.83
N VAL A 152 1.83 -28.80 4.91
CA VAL A 152 1.39 -27.89 3.84
C VAL A 152 2.09 -28.23 2.53
N ARG A 153 3.42 -28.39 2.55
CA ARG A 153 4.23 -28.79 1.38
C ARG A 153 3.73 -30.10 0.77
N GLN A 154 3.40 -31.09 1.60
CA GLN A 154 2.82 -32.36 1.14
C GLN A 154 1.44 -32.17 0.49
N LEU A 155 0.59 -31.29 1.03
CA LEU A 155 -0.75 -31.05 0.51
C LEU A 155 -0.74 -30.30 -0.82
N ILE A 156 0.09 -29.26 -0.96
CA ILE A 156 0.13 -28.43 -2.17
C ILE A 156 0.77 -29.15 -3.36
N HIS A 157 1.61 -30.16 -3.12
CA HIS A 157 2.20 -31.01 -4.17
C HIS A 157 1.32 -32.19 -4.59
N LYS A 158 0.11 -32.33 -4.04
CA LYS A 158 -0.83 -33.34 -4.55
C LYS A 158 -1.26 -32.97 -5.98
N PRO A 159 -1.43 -33.95 -6.88
CA PRO A 159 -1.76 -33.68 -8.28
C PRO A 159 -3.15 -33.06 -8.47
N ASN A 160 -4.04 -33.21 -7.49
CA ASN A 160 -5.36 -32.62 -7.44
C ASN A 160 -5.87 -32.57 -5.98
N GLY A 161 -6.78 -31.64 -5.73
CA GLY A 161 -7.39 -31.43 -4.42
C GLY A 161 -7.80 -29.97 -4.21
N ILE A 162 -8.49 -29.71 -3.11
CA ILE A 162 -8.87 -28.36 -2.69
C ILE A 162 -8.17 -28.07 -1.37
N VAL A 163 -7.39 -26.98 -1.33
CA VAL A 163 -6.79 -26.43 -0.11
C VAL A 163 -7.52 -25.14 0.23
N ILE A 164 -8.02 -25.04 1.46
CA ILE A 164 -8.78 -23.88 1.93
C ILE A 164 -8.01 -23.22 3.08
N ALA A 165 -7.56 -21.98 2.88
CA ALA A 165 -7.05 -21.14 3.95
C ALA A 165 -8.21 -20.31 4.52
N THR A 166 -8.51 -20.47 5.81
CA THR A 166 -9.62 -19.80 6.50
C THR A 166 -9.13 -19.03 7.72
N GLY A 167 -9.92 -18.04 8.15
CA GLY A 167 -9.59 -17.11 9.24
C GLY A 167 -10.09 -15.69 8.98
N PRO A 168 -10.07 -14.79 9.99
CA PRO A 168 -10.56 -13.42 9.88
C PRO A 168 -9.70 -12.54 8.95
N THR A 169 -10.19 -11.36 8.57
CA THR A 169 -9.42 -10.39 7.78
C THR A 169 -8.11 -10.04 8.48
N GLY A 170 -7.01 -9.98 7.72
CA GLY A 170 -5.69 -9.63 8.26
C GLY A 170 -4.90 -10.75 8.94
N CYS A 171 -5.42 -11.99 9.01
CA CYS A 171 -4.72 -13.11 9.66
C CYS A 171 -3.68 -13.83 8.77
N GLY A 172 -3.27 -13.25 7.65
CA GLY A 172 -2.23 -13.83 6.78
C GLY A 172 -2.67 -14.88 5.74
N LYS A 173 -3.97 -15.14 5.54
CA LYS A 173 -4.46 -16.13 4.54
C LYS A 173 -3.87 -15.91 3.15
N THR A 174 -3.98 -14.69 2.64
CA THR A 174 -3.48 -14.31 1.31
C THR A 174 -1.98 -14.54 1.26
N THR A 175 -1.24 -14.11 2.29
CA THR A 175 0.20 -14.34 2.42
C THR A 175 0.58 -15.82 2.36
N THR A 176 -0.11 -16.69 3.10
CA THR A 176 0.12 -18.14 3.09
C THR A 176 -0.17 -18.76 1.72
N LEU A 177 -1.28 -18.37 1.07
CA LEU A 177 -1.61 -18.87 -0.27
C LEU A 177 -0.60 -18.42 -1.32
N TYR A 178 -0.13 -17.17 -1.24
CA TYR A 178 0.90 -16.67 -2.14
C TYR A 178 2.26 -17.33 -1.93
N ALA A 179 2.65 -17.63 -0.69
CA ALA A 179 3.84 -18.43 -0.40
C ALA A 179 3.76 -19.84 -1.01
N ALA A 180 2.62 -20.51 -0.88
CA ALA A 180 2.39 -21.81 -1.50
C ALA A 180 2.43 -21.74 -3.04
N MET A 181 1.80 -20.72 -3.64
CA MET A 181 1.85 -20.51 -5.09
C MET A 181 3.27 -20.20 -5.57
N ALA A 182 4.05 -19.43 -4.81
CA ALA A 182 5.44 -19.13 -5.12
C ALA A 182 6.30 -20.41 -5.13
N GLU A 183 6.09 -21.35 -4.21
CA GLU A 183 6.76 -22.65 -4.19
C GLU A 183 6.38 -23.52 -5.41
N LEU A 184 5.11 -23.48 -5.83
CA LEU A 184 4.63 -24.22 -7.01
C LEU A 184 4.96 -23.53 -8.36
N ASN A 185 5.47 -22.31 -8.34
CA ASN A 185 5.71 -21.51 -9.53
C ASN A 185 6.99 -21.96 -10.27
N ASN A 186 6.89 -23.10 -10.94
CA ASN A 186 7.91 -23.65 -11.81
C ASN A 186 7.43 -23.72 -13.27
N VAL A 187 8.36 -23.93 -14.19
CA VAL A 187 8.08 -23.94 -15.64
C VAL A 187 7.12 -25.07 -16.07
N GLU A 188 6.98 -26.11 -15.27
CA GLU A 188 6.16 -27.29 -15.55
C GLU A 188 4.68 -27.08 -15.15
N THR A 189 4.39 -26.05 -14.34
CA THR A 189 3.09 -25.85 -13.71
C THR A 189 2.45 -24.55 -14.16
N LYS A 190 1.28 -24.64 -14.83
CA LYS A 190 0.47 -23.46 -15.18
C LYS A 190 -0.42 -23.06 -14.00
N LEU A 191 -0.11 -21.92 -13.39
CA LEU A 191 -0.91 -21.32 -12.32
C LEU A 191 -1.89 -20.28 -12.88
N ILE A 192 -3.12 -20.28 -12.36
CA ILE A 192 -4.17 -19.30 -12.69
C ILE A 192 -4.79 -18.84 -11.37
N THR A 193 -4.85 -17.52 -11.15
CA THR A 193 -5.52 -16.92 -10.00
C THR A 193 -6.76 -16.16 -10.44
N THR A 194 -7.73 -16.04 -9.54
CA THR A 194 -8.87 -15.13 -9.69
C THR A 194 -9.05 -14.47 -8.34
N GLU A 195 -8.94 -13.14 -8.34
CA GLU A 195 -8.94 -12.31 -7.15
C GLU A 195 -9.92 -11.16 -7.35
N ASP A 196 -10.49 -10.65 -6.26
CA ASP A 196 -11.33 -9.46 -6.24
C ASP A 196 -10.59 -8.34 -5.49
N PRO A 197 -9.67 -7.63 -6.18
CA PRO A 197 -8.69 -6.75 -5.55
C PRO A 197 -9.21 -5.35 -5.21
#